data_AF-A0A7X2Z1X1-F1
#
_entry.id   AF-A0A7X2Z1X1-F1
#
_cell.length_a   1.000
_cell.length_b   1.000
_cell.length_c   1.000
_cell.angle_alpha   90.00
_cell.angle_beta   90.00
_cell.angle_gamma   90.00
#
_symmetry.space_group_name_H-M   'P 1'
#
loop_
_entity.id
_entity.type
_entity.pdbx_description
1 polymer ?
#
loop_
_entity_poly.entity_id
_entity_poly.type
_entity_poly.pdbx_seq_one_letter_code
_entity_poly.pdbx_strand_id
1 'polypeptide(L)'
;MYFKFKPEVIFTKRRDGSILSNVMTGRKIYLDAEDTRRAEILHDHCQPGPVSPGAGNLAAYLAEQGFGHLHKRNIRVESSSHLMHARQIDIKAKIGR
;
A
#
# COMPACT_ATOMS: atom_id res chain seq x y z
N MET A 1 -1.18 -4.69 7.65
CA MET A 1 -1.66 -3.71 6.65
C MET A 1 -0.48 -2.82 6.30
N TYR A 2 -0.32 -2.42 5.05
CA TYR A 2 0.78 -1.55 4.60
C TYR A 2 0.20 -0.30 3.95
N PHE A 3 0.88 0.83 4.10
CA PHE A 3 0.50 2.08 3.46
C PHE A 3 1.70 2.69 2.77
N LYS A 4 1.45 3.34 1.65
CA LYS A 4 2.46 4.10 0.91
C LYS A 4 1.84 5.41 0.42
N PHE A 5 2.45 6.53 0.76
CA PHE A 5 2.09 7.82 0.17
C PHE A 5 2.41 7.83 -1.33
N LYS A 6 1.59 8.56 -2.10
CA LYS A 6 1.91 8.82 -3.50
C LYS A 6 3.06 9.83 -3.61
N PRO A 7 3.92 9.73 -4.64
CA PRO A 7 5.08 10.61 -4.78
C PRO A 7 4.72 12.10 -4.90
N GLU A 8 3.51 12.42 -5.38
CA GLU A 8 3.00 13.79 -5.47
C GLU A 8 2.46 14.38 -4.15
N VAL A 9 2.52 13.63 -3.06
CA VAL A 9 2.05 14.11 -1.76
C VAL A 9 3.21 14.72 -0.99
N ILE A 10 3.02 15.98 -0.56
CA ILE A 10 3.97 16.74 0.24
C ILE A 10 3.43 16.85 1.67
N PHE A 11 4.26 16.48 2.64
CA PHE A 11 3.99 16.66 4.06
C PHE A 11 4.65 17.95 4.58
N THR A 12 3.84 18.89 5.05
CA THR A 12 4.31 20.17 5.61
C THR A 12 4.01 20.24 7.10
N LYS A 13 5.06 20.24 7.94
CA LYS A 13 4.92 20.40 9.40
C LYS A 13 4.67 21.86 9.78
N ARG A 14 3.73 22.09 10.69
CA ARG A 14 3.50 23.39 11.35
C ARG A 14 3.48 23.20 12.87
N ARG A 15 3.45 24.32 13.60
CA ARG A 15 3.52 24.34 15.07
C ARG A 15 2.23 23.84 15.73
N ASP A 16 1.12 23.98 15.04
CA ASP A 16 -0.26 23.68 15.46
C ASP A 16 -0.86 22.42 14.80
N GLY A 17 -0.14 21.81 13.88
CA GLY A 17 -0.59 20.67 13.09
C GLY A 17 0.25 20.48 11.84
N SER A 18 -0.15 19.58 10.96
CA SER A 18 0.54 19.36 9.68
C SER A 18 -0.43 19.42 8.52
N ILE A 19 0.10 19.65 7.31
CA ILE A 19 -0.70 19.67 6.08
C ILE A 19 -0.13 18.63 5.12
N LEU A 20 -1.00 17.73 4.67
CA LEU A 20 -0.76 16.88 3.50
C LEU A 20 -1.30 17.59 2.27
N SER A 21 -0.46 17.83 1.27
CA SER A 21 -0.84 18.46 0.01
C SER A 21 -0.56 17.52 -1.15
N ASN A 22 -1.56 17.21 -1.98
CA ASN A 22 -1.37 16.47 -3.22
C ASN A 22 -1.18 17.49 -4.37
N VAL A 23 0.03 17.58 -4.92
CA VAL A 23 0.34 18.62 -5.93
C VAL A 23 -0.33 18.40 -7.27
N MET A 24 -0.72 17.17 -7.60
CA MET A 24 -1.40 16.85 -8.86
C MET A 24 -2.89 17.26 -8.82
N THR A 25 -3.53 17.14 -7.66
CA THR A 25 -4.97 17.41 -7.51
C THR A 25 -5.29 18.74 -6.82
N GLY A 26 -4.28 19.39 -6.23
CA GLY A 26 -4.44 20.60 -5.41
C GLY A 26 -5.12 20.37 -4.05
N ARG A 27 -5.48 19.12 -3.73
CA ARG A 27 -6.16 18.77 -2.47
C ARG A 27 -5.23 18.92 -1.27
N LYS A 28 -5.80 19.37 -0.16
CA LYS A 28 -5.10 19.55 1.12
C LYS A 28 -5.90 18.93 2.25
N ILE A 29 -5.19 18.25 3.16
CA ILE A 29 -5.73 17.70 4.40
C ILE A 29 -4.94 18.32 5.55
N TYR A 30 -5.66 18.89 6.51
CA TYR A 30 -5.09 19.40 7.75
C TYR A 30 -5.14 18.29 8.78
N LEU A 31 -4.00 18.05 9.43
CA LEU A 31 -3.84 17.06 10.47
C LEU A 31 -3.63 17.79 11.79
N ASP A 32 -4.33 17.35 12.83
CA ASP A 32 -4.05 17.79 14.20
C ASP A 32 -2.70 17.20 14.70
N ALA A 33 -2.35 17.50 15.95
CA ALA A 33 -1.09 17.04 16.54
C ALA A 33 -1.02 15.50 16.74
N GLU A 34 -2.15 14.81 16.84
CA GLU A 34 -2.20 13.35 17.00
C GLU A 34 -2.04 12.66 15.64
N ASP A 35 -2.81 13.09 14.66
CA ASP A 35 -2.75 12.57 13.30
C ASP A 35 -1.46 12.98 12.59
N THR A 36 -0.85 14.11 12.96
CA THR A 36 0.52 14.47 12.53
C THR A 36 1.51 13.37 12.92
N ARG A 37 1.51 12.96 14.20
CA ARG A 37 2.44 11.91 14.68
C ARG A 37 2.20 10.58 13.98
N ARG A 38 0.94 10.24 13.73
CA ARG A 38 0.57 9.02 12.98
C ARG A 38 1.00 9.09 11.51
N ALA A 39 0.79 10.22 10.85
CA ALA A 39 1.20 10.44 9.47
C ALA A 39 2.72 10.45 9.30
N GLU A 40 3.48 10.95 10.28
CA GLU A 40 4.94 10.87 10.31
C GLU A 40 5.42 9.42 10.29
N ILE A 41 4.84 8.56 11.14
CA ILE A 41 5.15 7.12 11.16
C ILE A 41 4.86 6.46 9.79
N LEU A 42 3.83 6.92 9.09
CA LEU A 42 3.50 6.44 7.74
C LEU A 42 4.43 7.01 6.66
N HIS A 43 4.97 8.21 6.85
CA HIS A 43 5.76 8.96 5.86
C HIS A 43 7.26 8.60 5.90
N ASP A 44 7.79 8.20 7.06
CA ASP A 44 9.23 7.95 7.26
C ASP A 44 9.76 6.69 6.54
N HIS A 45 8.90 6.00 5.80
CA HIS A 45 9.25 4.81 5.04
C HIS A 45 9.04 5.06 3.55
N CYS A 46 10.14 5.33 2.82
CA CYS A 46 10.15 5.42 1.34
C CYS A 46 9.67 4.12 0.65
N GLN A 47 9.46 3.04 1.41
CA GLN A 47 8.89 1.78 0.98
C GLN A 47 7.54 1.56 1.68
N PRO A 48 6.62 0.74 1.12
CA PRO A 48 5.38 0.37 1.79
C PRO A 48 5.65 -0.09 3.23
N GLY A 49 5.30 0.75 4.20
CA GLY A 49 5.57 0.53 5.61
C GLY A 49 4.39 -0.13 6.30
N PRO A 50 4.61 -0.94 7.36
CA PRO A 50 3.52 -1.48 8.14
C PRO A 50 2.73 -0.34 8.80
N VAL A 51 1.40 -0.40 8.70
CA VAL A 51 0.50 0.54 9.39
C VAL A 51 0.40 0.10 10.85
N SER A 52 0.83 0.97 11.76
CA SER A 52 0.65 0.77 13.21
C SER A 52 -0.84 0.63 13.55
N PRO A 53 -1.22 -0.18 14.56
CA PRO A 53 -2.63 -0.43 14.90
C PRO A 53 -3.46 0.85 15.10
N GLY A 54 -2.88 1.90 15.70
CA GLY A 54 -3.53 3.20 15.91
C GLY A 54 -3.63 4.10 14.67
N ALA A 55 -2.96 3.76 13.56
CA ALA A 55 -2.95 4.55 12.32
C ALA A 55 -3.83 3.95 11.22
N GLY A 56 -4.54 2.84 11.48
CA GLY A 56 -5.36 2.14 10.48
C GLY A 56 -6.46 3.00 9.87
N ASN A 57 -7.20 3.73 10.71
CA ASN A 57 -8.29 4.61 10.25
C ASN A 57 -7.76 5.80 9.44
N LEU A 58 -6.67 6.42 9.90
CA LEU A 58 -6.01 7.50 9.18
C LEU A 58 -5.49 7.02 7.82
N ALA A 59 -4.83 5.86 7.77
CA ALA A 59 -4.32 5.30 6.51
C ALA A 59 -5.44 4.95 5.52
N ALA A 60 -6.58 4.45 5.99
CA ALA A 60 -7.76 4.21 5.15
C ALA A 60 -8.34 5.52 4.61
N TYR A 61 -8.54 6.51 5.47
CA TYR A 61 -9.02 7.84 5.09
C TYR A 61 -8.11 8.48 4.04
N LEU A 62 -6.79 8.47 4.25
CA LEU A 62 -5.83 9.04 3.30
C LEU A 62 -5.83 8.31 1.95
N ALA A 63 -6.07 6.99 1.95
CA ALA A 63 -6.22 6.23 0.71
C ALA A 63 -7.50 6.62 -0.05
N GLU A 64 -8.63 6.75 0.64
CA GLU A 64 -9.91 7.20 0.05
C GLU A 64 -9.82 8.62 -0.52
N GLN A 65 -9.08 9.51 0.16
CA GLN A 65 -8.84 10.86 -0.33
C GLN A 65 -7.84 10.93 -1.50
N GLY A 66 -7.19 9.81 -1.82
CA GLY A 66 -6.26 9.68 -2.95
C GLY A 66 -4.82 10.08 -2.64
N PHE A 67 -4.44 10.19 -1.36
CA PHE A 67 -3.10 10.56 -0.89
C PHE A 67 -2.14 9.36 -0.78
N GLY A 68 -2.65 8.13 -0.86
CA GLY A 68 -1.80 6.94 -0.78
C GLY A 68 -2.50 5.66 -1.22
N HIS A 69 -1.76 4.56 -1.10
CA HIS A 69 -2.23 3.22 -1.38
C HIS A 69 -2.20 2.39 -0.11
N LEU A 70 -3.36 1.88 0.30
CA LEU A 70 -3.49 0.96 1.41
C LEU A 70 -3.46 -0.49 0.91
N HIS A 71 -2.40 -1.21 1.20
CA HIS A 71 -2.27 -2.64 0.93
C HIS A 71 -2.68 -3.45 2.16
N LYS A 72 -3.91 -3.99 2.15
CA LYS A 72 -4.28 -5.05 3.08
C LYS A 72 -3.60 -6.34 2.59
N ARG A 73 -2.60 -6.86 3.33
CA ARG A 73 -2.13 -8.23 3.09
C ARG A 73 -3.34 -9.15 3.31
N ASN A 74 -3.97 -9.62 2.25
CA ASN A 74 -4.50 -10.98 2.29
C ASN A 74 -3.27 -11.86 2.31
N ILE A 75 -2.99 -12.48 3.45
CA ILE A 75 -2.10 -13.63 3.49
C ILE A 75 -2.82 -14.67 2.62
N ARG A 76 -2.44 -14.78 1.34
CA ARG A 76 -2.64 -16.04 0.64
C ARG A 76 -1.80 -17.03 1.43
N VAL A 77 -2.47 -17.92 2.15
CA VAL A 77 -1.86 -19.20 2.50
C VAL A 77 -1.36 -19.75 1.18
N GLU A 78 -0.04 -19.77 1.03
CA GLU A 78 0.64 -20.38 -0.07
C GLU A 78 0.28 -21.86 0.02
N SER A 79 -0.69 -22.30 -0.79
CA SER A 79 -0.80 -23.71 -1.13
C SER A 79 0.50 -24.02 -1.87
N SER A 80 1.42 -24.58 -1.09
CA SER A 80 2.75 -25.03 -1.45
C SER A 80 2.79 -25.53 -2.90
N SER A 81 3.30 -24.71 -3.82
CA SER A 81 3.73 -25.19 -5.13
C SER A 81 5.12 -25.82 -5.00
N HIS A 82 5.21 -26.86 -4.17
CA HIS A 82 6.31 -27.81 -4.24
C HIS A 82 6.10 -28.68 -5.48
N LEU A 83 6.83 -28.35 -6.54
CA LEU A 83 7.72 -29.27 -7.26
C LEU A 83 7.95 -28.73 -8.68
N MET A 84 9.15 -28.21 -8.89
CA MET A 84 9.83 -28.31 -10.19
C MET A 84 9.79 -29.78 -10.62
N HIS A 85 9.14 -30.09 -11.73
CA HIS A 85 9.63 -31.12 -12.66
C HIS A 85 9.06 -30.85 -14.04
N ALA A 86 9.94 -30.38 -14.92
CA ALA A 86 9.76 -30.52 -16.34
C ALA A 86 9.49 -31.99 -16.70
N ARG A 87 8.47 -32.24 -17.51
CA ARG A 87 8.60 -33.11 -18.69
C ARG A 87 7.43 -32.86 -19.65
N GLN A 88 7.76 -32.17 -20.73
CA GLN A 88 7.02 -32.20 -21.98
C GLN A 88 7.03 -33.64 -22.51
N ILE A 89 5.86 -34.23 -22.73
CA ILE A 89 5.73 -35.43 -23.55
C ILE A 89 4.65 -35.13 -24.59
N ASP A 90 5.11 -34.83 -25.80
CA ASP A 90 4.30 -34.90 -27.02
C ASP A 90 4.04 -36.39 -27.32
N ILE A 91 2.80 -36.85 -27.21
CA ILE A 91 2.38 -38.12 -27.83
C ILE A 91 1.40 -37.79 -28.93
N LYS A 92 1.96 -37.51 -30.11
CA LYS A 92 1.26 -37.56 -31.37
C LYS A 92 0.97 -39.04 -31.69
N ALA A 93 -0.27 -39.48 -31.56
CA ALA A 93 -0.72 -40.77 -32.08
C ALA A 93 -2.00 -40.57 -32.93
N LYS A 94 -1.80 -40.65 -34.25
CA LYS A 94 -2.84 -41.00 -35.23
C LYS A 94 -3.52 -42.31 -34.83
N ILE A 95 -4.79 -42.47 -35.21
CA ILE A 95 -5.52 -43.68 -35.68
C ILE A 95 -7.01 -43.33 -35.40
N GLY A 96 -7.95 -43.20 -36.34
CA GLY A 96 -8.10 -43.87 -37.62
C GLY A 96 -9.10 -45.01 -37.50
N ARG A 97 -10.41 -44.71 -37.47
CA ARG A 97 -11.51 -45.43 -38.13
C ARG A 97 -12.82 -44.70 -37.95
#